data_AF-A0A352XW74-F1
#
_entry.id   AF-A0A352XW74-F1
#
_cell.length_a   1.000
_cell.length_b   1.000
_cell.length_c   1.000
_cell.angle_alpha   90.00
_cell.angle_beta   90.00
_cell.angle_gamma   90.00
#
_symmetry.space_group_name_H-M   'P 1'
#
loop_
_entity.id
_entity.type
_entity.pdbx_description
1 polymer ?
#
loop_
_entity_poly.entity_id
_entity_poly.type
_entity_poly.pdbx_seq_one_letter_code
_entity_poly.pdbx_strand_id
1 'polypeptide(L)'
;PLVIRTPGGGGQQLAATHSQNLEVWFAHVPGLKVVAPSTPADAKGLLHASVRDNNPVIFLENLALYNTKGEVPSNGETVPIGKAKVTKEGTDLTVISYSRMAAVALDVARRLEEENNLSIEVVDLRSLRPLDHETIISSVKKTNRAIVFEEDWRSFGIGAEIAATLQEEAFDDLDAPIKRVASLEVPLPYSKPLELATLTGAKQLIDAINELAPRRRRTAS
;
A
#
# COMPACT_ATOMS: atom_id res chain seq x y z
N PRO A 1 -11.37 9.68 22.88
CA PRO A 1 -11.72 8.37 22.29
C PRO A 1 -12.81 8.49 21.22
N LEU A 2 -12.42 8.53 19.95
CA LEU A 2 -13.33 8.61 18.79
C LEU A 2 -12.74 7.77 17.65
N VAL A 3 -13.58 6.96 17.01
CA VAL A 3 -13.22 6.25 15.78
C VAL A 3 -14.16 6.71 14.67
N ILE A 4 -13.59 7.26 13.59
CA ILE A 4 -14.33 7.56 12.36
C ILE A 4 -13.95 6.51 11.33
N ARG A 5 -14.94 5.75 10.88
CA ARG A 5 -14.79 4.76 9.81
C ARG A 5 -15.38 5.32 8.53
N THR A 6 -14.66 5.16 7.42
CA THR A 6 -15.20 5.51 6.10
C THR A 6 -14.67 4.54 5.06
N PRO A 7 -15.51 4.09 4.12
CA PRO A 7 -15.03 3.45 2.91
C PRO A 7 -14.41 4.47 1.96
N GLY A 8 -13.45 4.01 1.16
CA GLY A 8 -12.91 4.66 -0.02
C GLY A 8 -12.69 3.66 -1.15
N GLY A 9 -11.87 4.05 -2.11
CA GLY A 9 -11.52 3.26 -3.29
C GLY A 9 -12.47 3.42 -4.47
N GLY A 10 -11.92 3.22 -5.67
CA GLY A 10 -12.65 3.28 -6.94
C GLY A 10 -13.00 1.89 -7.49
N GLY A 11 -13.68 1.86 -8.64
CA GLY A 11 -13.93 0.63 -9.40
C GLY A 11 -15.35 0.08 -9.29
N GLN A 12 -16.24 0.81 -8.60
CA GLN A 12 -17.65 0.47 -8.39
C GLN A 12 -18.61 1.40 -9.15
N GLN A 13 -18.11 2.20 -10.10
CA GLN A 13 -18.88 3.18 -10.88
C GLN A 13 -19.64 4.21 -10.04
N LEU A 14 -19.01 4.69 -8.97
CA LEU A 14 -19.59 5.69 -8.06
C LEU A 14 -19.29 7.15 -8.48
N ALA A 15 -18.55 7.31 -9.58
CA ALA A 15 -18.15 8.60 -10.14
C ALA A 15 -17.31 9.47 -9.15
N ALA A 16 -17.15 10.75 -9.47
CA ALA A 16 -16.13 11.60 -8.87
C ALA A 16 -16.25 11.82 -7.35
N THR A 17 -17.46 12.04 -6.83
CA THR A 17 -17.66 12.48 -5.43
C THR A 17 -17.67 11.36 -4.40
N HIS A 18 -17.70 10.10 -4.84
CA HIS A 18 -17.81 8.92 -3.98
C HIS A 18 -16.63 7.95 -4.13
N SER A 19 -15.61 8.34 -4.91
CA SER A 19 -14.46 7.47 -5.22
C SER A 19 -13.11 8.10 -4.86
N GLN A 20 -13.12 9.22 -4.14
CA GLN A 20 -11.89 9.89 -3.74
C GLN A 20 -11.25 9.16 -2.55
N ASN A 21 -9.94 8.92 -2.65
CA ASN A 21 -9.14 8.49 -1.52
C ASN A 21 -8.71 9.75 -0.74
N LEU A 22 -9.08 9.81 0.54
CA LEU A 22 -8.84 10.98 1.42
C LEU A 22 -7.73 10.70 2.44
N GLU A 23 -6.97 9.64 2.21
CA GLU A 23 -6.00 9.08 3.14
C GLU A 23 -4.95 10.11 3.54
N VAL A 24 -4.37 10.80 2.55
CA VAL A 24 -3.32 11.77 2.79
C VAL A 24 -3.82 13.02 3.53
N TRP A 25 -5.07 13.43 3.30
CA TRP A 25 -5.67 14.56 4.02
C TRP A 25 -5.70 14.30 5.52
N PHE A 26 -6.09 13.09 5.92
CA PHE A 26 -6.11 12.71 7.34
C PHE A 26 -4.69 12.43 7.86
N ALA A 27 -3.84 11.74 7.08
CA ALA A 27 -2.49 11.39 7.51
C ALA A 27 -1.58 12.61 7.71
N HIS A 28 -1.90 13.72 7.05
CA HIS A 28 -1.18 14.98 7.23
C HIS A 28 -1.41 15.63 8.61
N VAL A 29 -2.56 15.39 9.28
CA VAL A 29 -2.97 16.14 10.47
C VAL A 29 -2.36 15.56 11.77
N PRO A 30 -1.54 16.32 12.52
CA PRO A 30 -1.06 15.90 13.83
C PRO A 30 -2.16 15.70 14.86
N GLY A 31 -1.97 14.71 15.74
CA GLY A 31 -2.97 14.29 16.73
C GLY A 31 -3.96 13.23 16.24
N LEU A 32 -4.05 13.01 14.91
CA LEU A 32 -4.78 11.87 14.36
C LEU A 32 -3.89 10.62 14.31
N LYS A 33 -4.56 9.46 14.35
CA LYS A 33 -4.03 8.18 13.88
C LYS A 33 -4.84 7.76 12.66
N VAL A 34 -4.19 7.21 11.64
CA VAL A 34 -4.82 6.85 10.37
C VAL A 34 -4.40 5.45 9.97
N VAL A 35 -5.37 4.56 9.79
CA VAL A 35 -5.14 3.14 9.47
C VAL A 35 -5.94 2.73 8.23
N ALA A 36 -5.37 1.81 7.45
CA ALA A 36 -5.89 1.35 6.18
C ALA A 36 -5.65 -0.17 6.02
N PRO A 37 -6.57 -1.02 6.53
CA PRO A 37 -6.40 -2.48 6.50
C PRO A 37 -6.46 -3.06 5.08
N SER A 38 -5.68 -4.10 4.82
CA SER A 38 -5.65 -4.82 3.53
C SER A 38 -6.29 -6.21 3.58
N THR A 39 -6.40 -6.83 4.75
CA THR A 39 -6.94 -8.19 4.95
C THR A 39 -8.05 -8.24 6.02
N PRO A 40 -8.90 -9.29 6.03
CA PRO A 40 -9.88 -9.48 7.10
C PRO A 40 -9.27 -9.53 8.52
N ALA A 41 -8.09 -10.15 8.66
CA ALA A 41 -7.37 -10.20 9.94
C ALA A 41 -6.91 -8.80 10.38
N ASP A 42 -6.36 -8.01 9.46
CA ASP A 42 -5.93 -6.64 9.74
C ASP A 42 -7.13 -5.74 10.07
N ALA A 43 -8.25 -5.89 9.34
CA ALA A 43 -9.47 -5.14 9.60
C ALA A 43 -10.00 -5.38 11.02
N LYS A 44 -10.11 -6.65 11.45
CA LYS A 44 -10.50 -6.99 12.83
C LYS A 44 -9.51 -6.43 13.85
N GLY A 45 -8.22 -6.72 13.67
CA GLY A 45 -7.18 -6.40 14.65
C GLY A 45 -6.97 -4.90 14.82
N LEU A 46 -6.94 -4.13 13.72
CA LEU A 46 -6.80 -2.68 13.76
C LEU A 46 -8.07 -2.01 14.27
N LEU A 47 -9.26 -2.53 13.98
CA LEU A 47 -10.50 -1.94 14.50
C LEU A 47 -10.58 -2.11 16.02
N HIS A 48 -10.21 -3.28 16.53
CA HIS A 48 -10.06 -3.49 17.97
C HIS A 48 -9.04 -2.54 18.60
N ALA A 49 -7.89 -2.33 17.96
CA ALA A 49 -6.88 -1.38 18.44
C ALA A 49 -7.43 0.06 18.43
N SER A 50 -8.14 0.44 17.38
CA SER A 50 -8.71 1.78 17.20
C SER A 50 -9.75 2.13 18.26
N VAL A 51 -10.67 1.20 18.54
CA VAL A 51 -11.72 1.39 19.57
C VAL A 51 -11.12 1.48 20.98
N ARG A 52 -10.01 0.79 21.24
CA ARG A 52 -9.30 0.81 22.52
C ARG A 52 -8.39 2.04 22.69
N ASP A 53 -8.14 2.80 21.61
CA ASP A 53 -7.28 3.97 21.66
C ASP A 53 -8.00 5.18 22.28
N ASN A 54 -7.28 5.95 23.10
CA ASN A 54 -7.83 7.14 23.74
C ASN A 54 -7.84 8.37 22.81
N ASN A 55 -7.16 8.30 21.64
CA ASN A 55 -7.06 9.38 20.67
C ASN A 55 -8.02 9.19 19.48
N PRO A 56 -8.25 10.21 18.64
CA PRO A 56 -9.01 10.05 17.41
C PRO A 56 -8.29 9.13 16.41
N VAL A 57 -9.01 8.12 15.92
CA VAL A 57 -8.52 7.20 14.87
C VAL A 57 -9.44 7.28 13.64
N ILE A 58 -8.83 7.55 12.48
CA ILE A 58 -9.47 7.45 11.17
C ILE A 58 -9.18 6.07 10.60
N PHE A 59 -10.24 5.31 10.35
CA PHE A 59 -10.17 3.93 9.87
C PHE A 59 -10.71 3.88 8.44
N LEU A 60 -9.79 3.79 7.49
CA LEU A 60 -10.05 3.92 6.06
C LEU A 60 -10.20 2.54 5.42
N GLU A 61 -11.43 2.17 5.13
CA GLU A 61 -11.77 0.90 4.49
C GLU A 61 -11.76 1.04 2.98
N ASN A 62 -11.71 -0.07 2.24
CA ASN A 62 -11.83 -0.06 0.79
C ASN A 62 -12.99 -0.96 0.36
N LEU A 63 -13.91 -0.41 -0.43
CA LEU A 63 -15.12 -1.13 -0.88
C LEU A 63 -14.80 -2.41 -1.63
N ALA A 64 -13.70 -2.44 -2.40
CA ALA A 64 -13.29 -3.61 -3.17
C ALA A 64 -12.86 -4.79 -2.26
N LEU A 65 -12.52 -4.53 -1.00
CA LEU A 65 -12.04 -5.55 -0.05
C LEU A 65 -13.13 -6.18 0.81
N TYR A 66 -14.36 -5.66 0.83
CA TYR A 66 -15.39 -6.15 1.75
C TYR A 66 -15.80 -7.61 1.53
N ASN A 67 -15.71 -8.09 0.30
CA ASN A 67 -16.03 -9.49 -0.01
C ASN A 67 -14.81 -10.41 0.06
N THR A 68 -13.63 -9.88 0.41
CA THR A 68 -12.40 -10.67 0.56
C THR A 68 -12.53 -11.60 1.76
N LYS A 69 -12.21 -12.88 1.53
CA LYS A 69 -12.18 -13.91 2.58
C LYS A 69 -10.72 -14.22 2.94
N GLY A 70 -10.50 -14.48 4.22
CA GLY A 70 -9.19 -14.86 4.74
C GLY A 70 -9.34 -15.39 6.15
N GLU A 71 -8.31 -16.06 6.65
CA GLU A 71 -8.28 -16.51 8.03
C GLU A 71 -8.27 -15.31 8.98
N VAL A 72 -9.12 -15.37 10.00
CA VAL A 72 -9.22 -14.33 11.03
C VAL A 72 -8.99 -15.00 12.37
N PRO A 73 -7.93 -14.65 13.11
CA PRO A 73 -7.68 -15.20 14.44
C PRO A 73 -8.91 -15.03 15.34
N SER A 74 -9.31 -16.08 16.05
CA SER A 74 -10.47 -16.04 16.96
C SER A 74 -10.16 -15.28 18.25
N ASN A 75 -8.88 -15.21 18.62
CA ASN A 75 -8.39 -14.46 19.78
C ASN A 75 -8.71 -12.95 19.66
N GLY A 76 -8.69 -12.27 20.81
CA GLY A 76 -8.95 -10.83 20.92
C GLY A 76 -7.74 -9.95 20.60
N GLU A 77 -6.74 -10.52 19.92
CA GLU A 77 -5.48 -9.87 19.61
C GLU A 77 -5.71 -8.66 18.70
N THR A 78 -4.95 -7.60 18.99
CA THR A 78 -4.95 -6.36 18.23
C THR A 78 -3.76 -6.35 17.29
N VAL A 79 -3.94 -5.71 16.13
CA VAL A 79 -2.80 -5.29 15.31
C VAL A 79 -2.37 -3.91 15.82
N PRO A 80 -1.09 -3.71 16.17
CA PRO A 80 -0.64 -2.41 16.68
C PRO A 80 -0.74 -1.33 15.60
N ILE A 81 -1.33 -0.19 15.97
CA ILE A 81 -1.32 1.03 15.13
C ILE A 81 0.13 1.52 15.02
N GLY A 82 0.54 1.94 13.82
CA GLY A 82 1.91 2.37 13.55
C GLY A 82 2.88 1.25 13.20
N LYS A 83 2.39 0.03 12.92
CA LYS A 83 3.24 -1.10 12.53
C LYS A 83 2.81 -1.74 11.21
N ALA A 84 3.74 -1.73 10.26
CA ALA A 84 3.61 -2.37 8.97
C ALA A 84 3.81 -3.89 9.08
N LYS A 85 3.61 -4.60 7.97
CA LYS A 85 3.84 -6.03 7.85
C LYS A 85 4.54 -6.34 6.54
N VAL A 86 5.64 -7.08 6.61
CA VAL A 86 6.16 -7.79 5.44
C VAL A 86 5.20 -8.96 5.17
N THR A 87 4.37 -8.85 4.13
CA THR A 87 3.38 -9.88 3.77
C THR A 87 4.00 -10.98 2.90
N LYS A 88 5.11 -10.67 2.23
CA LYS A 88 5.96 -11.60 1.49
C LYS A 88 7.39 -11.12 1.57
N GLU A 89 8.31 -12.01 1.94
CA GLU A 89 9.75 -11.75 1.89
C GLU A 89 10.27 -11.75 0.44
N GLY A 90 11.27 -10.91 0.17
CA GLY A 90 12.00 -10.92 -1.11
C GLY A 90 13.33 -10.20 -1.05
N THR A 91 14.10 -10.29 -2.14
CA THR A 91 15.48 -9.79 -2.21
C THR A 91 15.78 -8.87 -3.40
N ASP A 92 14.95 -8.88 -4.45
CA ASP A 92 15.24 -8.14 -5.69
C ASP A 92 14.73 -6.69 -5.69
N LEU A 93 13.59 -6.44 -5.03
CA LEU A 93 13.01 -5.11 -4.79
C LEU A 93 11.92 -5.18 -3.72
N THR A 94 11.64 -4.03 -3.10
CA THR A 94 10.53 -3.83 -2.16
C THR A 94 9.37 -3.09 -2.83
N VAL A 95 8.15 -3.63 -2.69
CA VAL A 95 6.88 -2.93 -2.98
C VAL A 95 6.23 -2.53 -1.66
N ILE A 96 6.08 -1.22 -1.44
CA ILE A 96 5.42 -0.64 -0.27
C ILE A 96 4.02 -0.21 -0.69
N SER A 97 3.01 -0.68 0.04
CA SER A 97 1.62 -0.42 -0.30
C SER A 97 0.71 -0.52 0.92
N TYR A 98 -0.58 -0.25 0.74
CA TYR A 98 -1.58 -0.30 1.79
C TYR A 98 -2.96 -0.57 1.20
N SER A 99 -3.94 -0.88 2.06
CA SER A 99 -5.34 -1.08 1.65
C SER A 99 -5.44 -2.10 0.50
N ARG A 100 -6.28 -1.84 -0.51
CA ARG A 100 -6.46 -2.71 -1.68
C ARG A 100 -5.17 -2.93 -2.46
N MET A 101 -4.31 -1.92 -2.57
CA MET A 101 -3.09 -2.04 -3.37
C MET A 101 -2.08 -3.01 -2.73
N ALA A 102 -2.06 -3.16 -1.41
CA ALA A 102 -1.24 -4.17 -0.74
C ALA A 102 -1.68 -5.60 -1.09
N ALA A 103 -2.99 -5.85 -1.19
CA ALA A 103 -3.50 -7.14 -1.63
C ALA A 103 -3.11 -7.42 -3.10
N VAL A 104 -3.26 -6.43 -3.98
CA VAL A 104 -2.84 -6.54 -5.39
C VAL A 104 -1.33 -6.76 -5.52
N ALA A 105 -0.53 -6.06 -4.71
CA ALA A 105 0.93 -6.22 -4.70
C ALA A 105 1.37 -7.63 -4.29
N LEU A 106 0.72 -8.20 -3.27
CA LEU A 106 1.00 -9.56 -2.82
C LEU A 106 0.72 -10.60 -3.93
N ASP A 107 -0.40 -10.46 -4.63
CA ASP A 107 -0.78 -11.35 -5.72
C ASP A 107 0.19 -11.22 -6.92
N VAL A 108 0.55 -9.99 -7.30
CA VAL A 108 1.55 -9.74 -8.35
C VAL A 108 2.92 -10.31 -7.97
N ALA A 109 3.35 -10.13 -6.72
CA ALA A 109 4.64 -10.62 -6.25
C ALA A 109 4.74 -12.15 -6.31
N ARG A 110 3.69 -12.87 -5.88
CA ARG A 110 3.62 -14.33 -5.99
C ARG A 110 3.67 -14.78 -7.46
N ARG A 111 2.89 -14.12 -8.31
CA ARG A 111 2.84 -14.45 -9.73
C ARG A 111 4.20 -14.26 -10.44
N LEU A 112 4.89 -13.15 -10.20
CA LEU A 112 6.19 -12.88 -10.83
C LEU A 112 7.34 -13.74 -10.27
N GLU A 113 7.21 -14.20 -9.03
CA GLU A 113 8.11 -15.22 -8.49
C GLU A 113 7.98 -16.54 -9.25
N GLU A 114 6.75 -16.98 -9.54
CA GLU A 114 6.49 -18.19 -10.33
C GLU A 114 6.87 -18.04 -11.83
N GLU A 115 6.48 -16.92 -12.46
CA GLU A 115 6.62 -16.72 -13.91
C GLU A 115 8.05 -16.29 -14.33
N ASN A 116 8.73 -15.50 -13.50
CA ASN A 116 9.98 -14.82 -13.85
C ASN A 116 11.10 -15.04 -12.81
N ASN A 117 10.83 -15.84 -11.77
CA ASN A 117 11.73 -16.07 -10.64
C ASN A 117 12.11 -14.76 -9.90
N LEU A 118 11.32 -13.69 -10.00
CA LEU A 118 11.60 -12.40 -9.34
C LEU A 118 11.22 -12.44 -7.87
N SER A 119 12.17 -12.18 -6.98
CA SER A 119 11.98 -12.22 -5.53
C SER A 119 11.56 -10.85 -5.00
N ILE A 120 10.25 -10.61 -4.96
CA ILE A 120 9.69 -9.32 -4.56
C ILE A 120 9.26 -9.37 -3.09
N GLU A 121 9.74 -8.39 -2.33
CA GLU A 121 9.28 -8.13 -0.98
C GLU A 121 8.04 -7.23 -1.02
N VAL A 122 7.01 -7.56 -0.24
CA VAL A 122 5.79 -6.75 -0.13
C VAL A 122 5.60 -6.28 1.30
N VAL A 123 5.58 -4.96 1.48
CA VAL A 123 5.32 -4.29 2.76
C VAL A 123 3.93 -3.68 2.71
N ASP A 124 3.02 -4.19 3.55
CA ASP A 124 1.73 -3.57 3.82
C ASP A 124 1.86 -2.61 5.00
N LEU A 125 1.65 -1.32 4.76
CA LEU A 125 1.82 -0.28 5.77
C LEU A 125 0.88 -0.46 6.95
N ARG A 126 -0.38 -0.87 6.70
CA ARG A 126 -1.50 -0.93 7.67
C ARG A 126 -1.88 0.40 8.35
N SER A 127 -0.90 1.23 8.68
CA SER A 127 -0.98 2.52 9.35
C SER A 127 -0.30 3.56 8.47
N LEU A 128 -1.05 4.60 8.14
CA LEU A 128 -0.58 5.76 7.37
C LEU A 128 -0.14 6.90 8.29
N ARG A 129 -0.64 6.89 9.54
CA ARG A 129 -0.18 7.77 10.61
C ARG A 129 -0.34 7.11 11.98
N PRO A 130 0.74 6.97 12.78
CA PRO A 130 2.13 7.16 12.38
C PRO A 130 2.56 6.14 11.33
N LEU A 131 3.54 6.49 10.52
CA LEU A 131 4.15 5.61 9.52
C LEU A 131 5.25 4.77 10.18
N ASP A 132 5.36 3.49 9.81
CA ASP A 132 6.39 2.58 10.35
C ASP A 132 7.70 2.68 9.55
N HIS A 133 8.46 3.75 9.79
CA HIS A 133 9.71 4.04 9.06
C HIS A 133 10.69 2.88 9.17
N GLU A 134 10.82 2.27 10.35
CA GLU A 134 11.75 1.18 10.63
C GLU A 134 11.57 0.01 9.66
N THR A 135 10.34 -0.46 9.47
CA THR A 135 10.05 -1.59 8.57
C THR A 135 10.31 -1.22 7.11
N ILE A 136 9.86 -0.03 6.69
CA ILE A 136 10.00 0.44 5.30
C ILE A 136 11.48 0.60 4.93
N ILE A 137 12.26 1.26 5.78
CA ILE A 137 13.69 1.50 5.58
C ILE A 137 14.45 0.17 5.59
N SER A 138 14.22 -0.68 6.59
CA SER A 138 14.92 -1.98 6.70
C SER A 138 14.69 -2.86 5.47
N SER A 139 13.46 -2.87 4.95
CA SER A 139 13.11 -3.58 3.74
C SER A 139 13.87 -3.05 2.52
N VAL A 140 13.90 -1.72 2.33
CA VAL A 140 14.60 -1.11 1.20
C VAL A 140 16.10 -1.27 1.29
N LYS A 141 16.70 -1.22 2.49
CA LYS A 141 18.14 -1.52 2.66
C LYS A 141 18.50 -2.95 2.27
N LYS A 142 17.57 -3.89 2.46
CA LYS A 142 17.75 -5.30 2.08
C LYS A 142 17.69 -5.50 0.56
N THR A 143 16.81 -4.78 -0.14
CA THR A 143 16.50 -5.03 -1.56
C THR A 143 17.08 -3.99 -2.51
N ASN A 144 17.59 -2.88 -1.97
CA ASN A 144 18.21 -1.75 -2.66
C ASN A 144 17.30 -1.01 -3.67
N ARG A 145 16.01 -1.36 -3.76
CA ARG A 145 15.06 -0.82 -4.75
C ARG A 145 13.67 -0.75 -4.18
N ALA A 146 12.97 0.34 -4.44
CA ALA A 146 11.63 0.57 -3.89
C ALA A 146 10.62 0.99 -4.96
N ILE A 147 9.43 0.39 -4.89
CA ILE A 147 8.22 0.85 -5.55
C ILE A 147 7.21 1.19 -4.46
N VAL A 148 6.69 2.41 -4.47
CA VAL A 148 5.50 2.76 -3.68
C VAL A 148 4.27 2.64 -4.58
N PHE A 149 3.30 1.84 -4.15
CA PHE A 149 2.10 1.52 -4.93
C PHE A 149 0.85 1.91 -4.16
N GLU A 150 0.13 2.93 -4.63
CA GLU A 150 -1.04 3.52 -3.98
C GLU A 150 -2.21 3.65 -4.96
N GLU A 151 -3.47 3.55 -4.48
CA GLU A 151 -4.64 3.72 -5.36
C GLU A 151 -4.97 5.20 -5.58
N ASP A 152 -4.56 6.07 -4.65
CA ASP A 152 -4.77 7.52 -4.72
C ASP A 152 -3.96 8.18 -5.85
N TRP A 153 -4.08 9.50 -5.95
CA TRP A 153 -3.31 10.33 -6.86
C TRP A 153 -1.83 10.41 -6.48
N ARG A 154 -0.99 10.62 -7.50
CA ARG A 154 0.46 10.70 -7.31
C ARG A 154 0.87 11.98 -6.58
N SER A 155 0.26 13.11 -6.90
CA SER A 155 0.63 14.41 -6.34
C SER A 155 0.18 14.52 -4.89
N PHE A 156 1.12 14.85 -4.01
CA PHE A 156 0.89 14.99 -2.57
C PHE A 156 0.29 13.73 -1.90
N GLY A 157 0.38 12.56 -2.53
CA GLY A 157 -0.08 11.29 -1.97
C GLY A 157 0.85 10.75 -0.88
N ILE A 158 0.44 9.65 -0.24
CA ILE A 158 1.22 8.97 0.79
C ILE A 158 2.58 8.55 0.24
N GLY A 159 2.63 8.14 -1.03
CA GLY A 159 3.87 7.75 -1.67
C GLY A 159 4.88 8.87 -1.82
N ALA A 160 4.48 10.15 -1.76
CA ALA A 160 5.41 11.27 -1.74
C ALA A 160 6.18 11.34 -0.41
N GLU A 161 5.49 11.17 0.72
CA GLU A 161 6.11 11.11 2.06
C GLU A 161 7.10 9.95 2.15
N ILE A 162 6.67 8.75 1.74
CA ILE A 162 7.52 7.54 1.77
C ILE A 162 8.77 7.73 0.91
N ALA A 163 8.62 8.32 -0.28
CA ALA A 163 9.76 8.56 -1.14
C ALA A 163 10.75 9.58 -0.54
N ALA A 164 10.26 10.63 0.14
CA ALA A 164 11.09 11.58 0.85
C ALA A 164 11.83 10.90 2.03
N THR A 165 11.11 10.15 2.86
CA THR A 165 11.69 9.39 3.99
C THR A 165 12.79 8.45 3.52
N LEU A 166 12.56 7.66 2.47
CA LEU A 166 13.56 6.74 1.93
C LEU A 166 14.76 7.47 1.33
N GLN A 167 14.53 8.61 0.68
CA GLN A 167 15.57 9.44 0.13
C GLN A 167 16.42 10.13 1.22
N GLU A 168 15.88 10.35 2.42
CA GLU A 168 16.62 10.91 3.55
C GLU A 168 17.35 9.82 4.36
N GLU A 169 16.73 8.66 4.57
CA GLU A 169 17.19 7.67 5.55
C GLU A 169 17.83 6.41 4.93
N ALA A 170 17.66 6.19 3.62
CA ALA A 170 18.13 4.99 2.91
C ALA A 170 18.81 5.32 1.56
N PHE A 171 19.23 6.57 1.33
CA PHE A 171 19.79 7.00 0.05
C PHE A 171 20.98 6.16 -0.42
N ASP A 172 21.95 5.93 0.46
CA ASP A 172 23.17 5.20 0.12
C ASP A 172 22.92 3.72 -0.20
N ASP A 173 21.76 3.20 0.21
CA ASP A 173 21.34 1.83 -0.04
C ASP A 173 20.52 1.69 -1.35
N LEU A 174 20.12 2.80 -1.99
CA LEU A 174 19.28 2.78 -3.19
C LEU A 174 20.12 2.65 -4.47
N ASP A 175 19.93 1.54 -5.18
CA ASP A 175 20.55 1.31 -6.48
C ASP A 175 19.76 1.90 -7.67
N ALA A 176 18.58 2.48 -7.42
CA ALA A 176 17.75 3.14 -8.44
C ALA A 176 16.76 4.12 -7.78
N PRO A 177 16.25 5.11 -8.55
CA PRO A 177 15.22 6.01 -8.06
C PRO A 177 13.97 5.26 -7.61
N ILE A 178 13.39 5.71 -6.48
CA ILE A 178 12.12 5.18 -5.95
C ILE A 178 11.02 5.43 -6.99
N LYS A 179 10.36 4.36 -7.43
CA LYS A 179 9.23 4.44 -8.36
C LYS A 179 7.93 4.64 -7.57
N ARG A 180 7.07 5.54 -8.03
CA ARG A 180 5.72 5.75 -7.47
C ARG A 180 4.68 5.40 -8.52
N VAL A 181 3.82 4.46 -8.19
CA VAL A 181 2.74 3.97 -9.05
C VAL A 181 1.42 4.32 -8.38
N ALA A 182 0.61 5.12 -9.07
CA ALA A 182 -0.60 5.74 -8.55
C ALA A 182 -1.66 5.84 -9.65
N SER A 183 -2.91 6.15 -9.30
CA SER A 183 -3.97 6.39 -10.28
C SER A 183 -3.79 7.73 -11.01
N LEU A 184 -4.46 7.90 -12.16
CA LEU A 184 -4.42 9.17 -12.89
C LEU A 184 -5.11 10.29 -12.11
N GLU A 185 -4.57 11.50 -12.21
CA GLU A 185 -5.05 12.68 -11.48
C GLU A 185 -6.24 13.33 -12.17
N VAL A 186 -7.37 12.61 -12.16
CA VAL A 186 -8.65 13.10 -12.67
C VAL A 186 -9.78 12.73 -11.72
N PRO A 187 -10.87 13.52 -11.66
CA PRO A 187 -12.10 13.07 -11.02
C PRO A 187 -12.58 11.76 -11.64
N LEU A 188 -12.87 10.75 -10.81
CA LEU A 188 -13.13 9.40 -11.32
C LEU A 188 -14.37 9.39 -12.23
N PRO A 189 -14.27 8.97 -13.50
CA PRO A 189 -15.39 8.99 -14.44
C PRO A 189 -16.36 7.83 -14.16
N TYR A 190 -17.66 8.05 -14.42
CA TYR A 190 -18.69 7.01 -14.26
C TYR A 190 -18.59 5.88 -15.30
N SER A 191 -18.17 6.23 -16.52
CA SER A 191 -18.05 5.28 -17.64
C SER A 191 -17.05 4.17 -17.31
N LYS A 192 -17.48 2.90 -17.35
CA LYS A 192 -16.65 1.77 -16.91
C LYS A 192 -15.29 1.69 -17.60
N PRO A 193 -15.19 1.85 -18.94
CA PRO A 193 -13.88 1.84 -19.62
C PRO A 193 -12.97 2.97 -19.14
N LEU A 194 -13.52 4.17 -18.89
CA LEU A 194 -12.73 5.32 -18.42
C LEU A 194 -12.34 5.16 -16.95
N GLU A 195 -13.21 4.58 -16.11
CA GLU A 195 -12.91 4.28 -14.70
C GLU A 195 -11.70 3.34 -14.62
N LEU A 196 -11.74 2.23 -15.37
CA LEU A 196 -10.65 1.25 -15.42
C LEU A 196 -9.36 1.82 -16.01
N ALA A 197 -9.45 2.75 -16.96
CA ALA A 197 -8.28 3.43 -17.50
C ALA A 197 -7.65 4.45 -16.53
N THR A 198 -8.44 4.94 -15.57
CA THR A 198 -8.00 5.91 -14.56
C THR A 198 -7.32 5.23 -13.38
N LEU A 199 -7.87 4.11 -12.92
CA LEU A 199 -7.37 3.37 -11.77
C LEU A 199 -6.06 2.66 -12.08
N THR A 200 -5.16 2.68 -11.11
CA THR A 200 -3.98 1.83 -11.14
C THR A 200 -4.31 0.39 -10.74
N GLY A 201 -3.42 -0.55 -11.03
CA GLY A 201 -3.62 -1.95 -10.75
C GLY A 201 -2.42 -2.83 -11.10
N ALA A 202 -2.66 -4.13 -11.21
CA ALA A 202 -1.63 -5.14 -11.42
C ALA A 202 -0.75 -4.85 -12.65
N LYS A 203 -1.35 -4.37 -13.75
CA LYS A 203 -0.60 -4.06 -14.98
C LYS A 203 0.45 -2.97 -14.72
N GLN A 204 0.05 -1.84 -14.14
CA GLN A 204 0.95 -0.72 -13.87
C GLN A 204 2.05 -1.11 -12.87
N LEU A 205 1.72 -1.94 -11.88
CA LEU A 205 2.71 -2.47 -10.95
C LEU A 205 3.72 -3.40 -11.65
N ILE A 206 3.26 -4.33 -12.49
CA ILE A 206 4.13 -5.22 -13.27
C ILE A 206 5.05 -4.43 -14.20
N ASP A 207 4.52 -3.42 -14.89
CA ASP A 207 5.30 -2.53 -15.77
C ASP A 207 6.41 -1.84 -14.96
N ALA A 208 6.08 -1.27 -13.79
CA ALA A 208 7.06 -0.64 -12.90
C ALA A 208 8.11 -1.60 -12.34
N ILE A 209 7.70 -2.83 -11.99
CA ILE A 209 8.60 -3.90 -11.56
C ILE A 209 9.59 -4.26 -12.68
N ASN A 210 9.11 -4.48 -13.90
CA ASN A 210 9.97 -4.84 -15.02
C ASN A 210 10.98 -3.73 -15.37
N GLU A 211 10.60 -2.47 -15.16
CA GLU A 211 11.49 -1.33 -15.36
C GLU A 211 12.56 -1.22 -14.26
N LEU A 212 12.22 -1.56 -13.01
CA LEU A 212 13.10 -1.36 -11.84
C LEU A 212 13.92 -2.60 -11.46
N ALA A 213 13.42 -3.80 -11.77
CA ALA A 213 14.02 -5.06 -11.36
C ALA A 213 15.47 -5.17 -11.86
N PRO A 214 16.37 -5.78 -11.07
CA PRO A 214 17.75 -5.97 -11.46
C PRO A 214 17.83 -6.78 -12.77
N ARG A 215 18.65 -6.31 -13.71
CA ARG A 215 18.91 -7.05 -14.95
C ARG A 215 19.66 -8.34 -14.62
N ARG A 216 18.96 -9.46 -14.64
CA ARG A 216 19.61 -10.78 -14.54
C ARG A 216 20.43 -11.01 -15.81
N ARG A 217 21.75 -11.19 -15.66
CA ARG A 217 22.60 -11.67 -16.78
C ARG A 217 21.99 -12.99 -17.24
N ARG A 218 21.60 -13.08 -18.51
CA ARG A 218 21.28 -14.37 -19.15
C ARG A 218 22.48 -15.28 -18.90
N THR A 219 22.33 -16.28 -18.06
CA THR A 219 23.27 -17.39 -18.02
C THR A 219 23.23 -18.00 -19.41
N ALA A 220 24.32 -17.86 -20.15
CA ALA A 220 24.51 -18.58 -21.40
C ALA A 220 24.38 -20.08 -21.07
N SER A 221 23.29 -20.69 -21.52
CA SER A 221 23.15 -22.14 -21.63
C SER A 221 23.98 -22.62 -22.81
#